data_AF-A0A1C7FFU5-F1
#
_entry.id   AF-A0A1C7FFU5-F1
#
_cell.length_a   1.000
_cell.length_b   1.000
_cell.length_c   1.000
_cell.angle_alpha   90.00
_cell.angle_beta   90.00
_cell.angle_gamma   90.00
#
_symmetry.space_group_name_H-M   'P 1'
#
loop_
_entity.id
_entity.type
_entity.pdbx_description
1 polymer ?
#
loop_
_entity_poly.entity_id
_entity_poly.type
_entity_poly.pdbx_seq_one_letter_code
_entity_poly.pdbx_strand_id
1 'polypeptide(L)'
;MHQPEQLFTRFNATVDQFDLPSAFTFPFYYQPHPLCVLAANELQQHLATQTAWQHDFGLTDEQQLATDEPTTVTGNGTGKMFGVLLVRSPQGELGYLSAFSGKIAEQNLLPNFVPPVFDMLAEECFFRTELEEITALNSQVKALTANPLVAELTQQLAQYKADYQAQEAQQRQAMIDGRAARKLQRQQADQTLGGQELAAVVDDLAKQSVAEKKRTQVPKIRMG
;
A
#
# COMPACT_ATOMS: atom_id res chain seq x y z
N MET A 1 -20.61 -34.23 1.24
CA MET A 1 -21.24 -33.98 -0.07
C MET A 1 -22.66 -33.49 0.18
N HIS A 2 -22.93 -32.19 0.02
CA HIS A 2 -24.29 -31.65 0.16
C HIS A 2 -25.12 -32.07 -1.05
N GLN A 3 -26.30 -32.62 -0.80
CA GLN A 3 -27.21 -33.02 -1.88
C GLN A 3 -27.82 -31.76 -2.53
N PRO A 4 -27.87 -31.67 -3.87
CA PRO A 4 -28.42 -30.51 -4.58
C PRO A 4 -29.84 -30.12 -4.14
N GLU A 5 -30.61 -31.08 -3.65
CA GLU A 5 -31.99 -30.89 -3.16
C GLU A 5 -32.08 -30.05 -1.88
N GLN A 6 -30.97 -29.82 -1.16
CA GLN A 6 -30.92 -28.97 0.05
C GLN A 6 -30.65 -27.49 -0.26
N LEU A 7 -30.42 -27.13 -1.52
CA LEU A 7 -30.10 -25.74 -1.92
C LEU A 7 -31.30 -24.98 -2.48
N PHE A 8 -32.33 -25.71 -2.90
CA PHE A 8 -33.54 -25.13 -3.48
C PHE A 8 -34.53 -24.75 -2.38
N THR A 9 -34.87 -23.47 -2.32
CA THR A 9 -35.87 -22.95 -1.40
C THR A 9 -37.19 -22.76 -2.14
N ARG A 10 -38.25 -23.41 -1.65
CA ARG A 10 -39.63 -23.21 -2.12
C ARG A 10 -40.17 -21.91 -1.53
N PHE A 11 -40.99 -21.20 -2.31
CA PHE A 11 -41.76 -20.09 -1.78
C PHE A 11 -42.74 -20.56 -0.70
N ASN A 12 -42.90 -19.77 0.36
CA ASN A 12 -43.84 -20.09 1.43
C ASN A 12 -45.30 -19.79 1.04
N ALA A 13 -45.49 -18.91 0.07
CA ALA A 13 -46.80 -18.52 -0.47
C ALA A 13 -46.97 -18.95 -1.93
N THR A 14 -48.22 -19.06 -2.37
CA THR A 14 -48.54 -19.29 -3.78
C THR A 14 -48.06 -18.11 -4.63
N VAL A 15 -47.36 -18.42 -5.73
CA VAL A 15 -46.75 -17.44 -6.63
C VAL A 15 -47.37 -17.40 -8.02
N ASP A 16 -48.47 -18.14 -8.25
CA ASP A 16 -49.14 -18.28 -9.55
C ASP A 16 -49.70 -16.97 -10.13
N GLN A 17 -49.87 -15.96 -9.27
CA GLN A 17 -50.34 -14.62 -9.63
C GLN A 17 -49.25 -13.74 -10.26
N PHE A 18 -47.98 -14.18 -10.24
CA PHE A 18 -46.88 -13.44 -10.83
C PHE A 18 -46.52 -14.00 -12.21
N ASP A 19 -46.37 -13.11 -13.18
CA ASP A 19 -45.75 -13.47 -14.45
C ASP A 19 -44.28 -13.86 -14.23
N LEU A 20 -43.76 -14.75 -15.07
CA LEU A 20 -42.35 -15.12 -15.02
C LEU A 20 -41.50 -14.09 -15.77
N PRO A 21 -40.26 -13.82 -15.30
CA PRO A 21 -39.36 -12.96 -16.03
C PRO A 21 -39.07 -13.56 -17.42
N SER A 22 -39.18 -12.75 -18.46
CA SER A 22 -38.95 -13.15 -19.86
C SER A 22 -37.47 -13.12 -20.26
N ALA A 23 -36.62 -12.46 -19.48
CA ALA A 23 -35.18 -12.34 -19.71
C ALA A 23 -34.42 -12.17 -18.39
N PHE A 24 -33.11 -12.43 -18.41
CA PHE A 24 -32.22 -12.09 -17.32
C PHE A 24 -32.04 -10.58 -17.20
N THR A 25 -31.94 -10.07 -15.97
CA THR A 25 -31.80 -8.64 -15.71
C THR A 25 -30.38 -8.15 -15.99
N PHE A 26 -30.28 -6.88 -16.39
CA PHE A 26 -28.99 -6.20 -16.55
C PHE A 26 -28.51 -5.67 -15.18
N PRO A 27 -27.33 -6.07 -14.68
CA PRO A 27 -26.95 -5.88 -13.26
C PRO A 27 -26.78 -4.42 -12.82
N PHE A 28 -26.61 -3.48 -13.76
CA PHE A 28 -26.35 -2.07 -13.44
C PHE A 28 -27.57 -1.16 -13.59
N TYR A 29 -28.67 -1.65 -14.18
CA TYR A 29 -29.90 -0.87 -14.34
C TYR A 29 -31.08 -1.82 -14.56
N TYR A 30 -31.77 -2.18 -13.48
CA TYR A 30 -32.96 -3.01 -13.56
C TYR A 30 -33.93 -2.70 -12.43
N GLN A 31 -35.21 -2.94 -12.69
CA GLN A 31 -36.22 -3.05 -11.67
C GLN A 31 -36.27 -4.53 -11.23
N PRO A 32 -36.10 -4.84 -9.94
CA PRO A 32 -36.14 -6.23 -9.49
C PRO A 32 -37.52 -6.82 -9.77
N HIS A 33 -37.53 -8.06 -10.26
CA HIS A 33 -38.77 -8.78 -10.52
C HIS A 33 -39.53 -9.01 -9.19
N PRO A 34 -40.87 -8.90 -9.14
CA PRO A 34 -41.64 -9.09 -7.90
C PRO A 34 -41.34 -10.41 -7.16
N LEU A 35 -41.14 -11.50 -7.90
CA LEU A 35 -40.73 -12.80 -7.33
C LEU A 35 -39.36 -12.75 -6.63
N CYS A 36 -38.41 -11.97 -7.13
CA CYS A 36 -37.10 -11.81 -6.50
C CYS A 36 -37.20 -10.94 -5.24
N VAL A 37 -38.08 -9.92 -5.23
CA VAL A 37 -38.38 -9.13 -4.04
C VAL A 37 -39.01 -10.01 -2.96
N LEU A 38 -39.98 -10.85 -3.34
CA LEU A 38 -40.59 -11.83 -2.43
C LEU A 38 -39.56 -12.80 -1.85
N ALA A 39 -38.71 -13.39 -2.69
CA ALA A 39 -37.63 -14.29 -2.26
C ALA A 39 -36.65 -13.61 -1.29
N ALA A 40 -36.31 -12.34 -1.53
CA ALA A 40 -35.44 -11.57 -0.64
C ALA A 40 -36.11 -11.34 0.72
N ASN A 41 -37.42 -11.03 0.75
CA ASN A 41 -38.17 -10.86 1.99
C ASN A 41 -38.27 -12.16 2.79
N GLU A 42 -38.55 -13.29 2.13
CA GLU A 42 -38.57 -14.61 2.79
C GLU A 42 -37.19 -14.98 3.34
N LEU A 43 -36.11 -14.67 2.60
CA LEU A 43 -34.73 -14.86 3.09
C LEU A 43 -34.44 -13.99 4.32
N GLN A 44 -34.85 -12.72 4.32
CA GLN A 44 -34.69 -11.84 5.49
C GLN A 44 -35.42 -12.39 6.72
N GLN A 45 -36.66 -12.87 6.53
CA GLN A 45 -37.42 -13.52 7.61
C GLN A 45 -36.72 -14.79 8.12
N HIS A 46 -36.17 -15.61 7.22
CA HIS A 46 -35.39 -16.78 7.60
C HIS A 46 -34.16 -16.39 8.44
N LEU A 47 -33.39 -15.39 7.98
CA LEU A 47 -32.20 -14.91 8.69
C LEU A 47 -32.53 -14.38 10.10
N ALA A 48 -33.68 -13.73 10.26
CA ALA A 48 -34.14 -13.20 11.54
C ALA A 48 -34.66 -14.26 12.53
N THR A 49 -35.14 -15.40 12.03
CA THR A 49 -35.83 -16.41 12.84
C THR A 49 -35.02 -17.70 13.04
N GLN A 50 -34.06 -17.99 12.16
CA GLN A 50 -33.22 -19.16 12.27
C GLN A 50 -32.29 -19.07 13.49
N THR A 51 -31.99 -20.22 14.10
CA THR A 51 -31.14 -20.32 15.30
C THR A 51 -29.94 -21.27 15.09
N ALA A 52 -29.72 -21.74 13.86
CA ALA A 52 -28.69 -22.71 13.53
C ALA A 52 -27.27 -22.12 13.61
N TRP A 53 -27.15 -20.81 13.39
CA TRP A 53 -25.90 -20.06 13.50
C TRP A 53 -26.19 -18.61 13.92
N GLN A 54 -25.19 -17.94 14.47
CA GLN A 54 -25.31 -16.57 14.98
C GLN A 54 -24.30 -15.66 14.29
N HIS A 55 -24.77 -14.53 13.77
CA HIS A 55 -23.93 -13.47 13.20
C HIS A 55 -24.51 -12.11 13.58
N ASP A 56 -23.67 -11.19 14.03
CA ASP A 56 -24.07 -9.82 14.31
C ASP A 56 -24.12 -9.00 13.01
N PHE A 57 -25.33 -8.83 12.49
CA PHE A 57 -25.59 -8.00 11.30
C PHE A 57 -25.65 -6.49 11.61
N GLY A 58 -25.47 -6.07 12.87
CA GLY A 58 -25.50 -4.67 13.28
C GLY A 58 -26.91 -4.08 13.35
N LEU A 59 -27.95 -4.91 13.44
CA LEU A 59 -29.33 -4.48 13.61
C LEU A 59 -29.62 -4.31 15.10
N THR A 60 -30.02 -3.12 15.53
CA THR A 60 -30.62 -2.93 16.87
C THR A 60 -32.10 -3.33 16.85
N ASP A 61 -32.69 -3.64 18.01
CA ASP A 61 -34.09 -4.10 18.11
C ASP A 61 -35.12 -3.13 17.48
N GLU A 62 -34.77 -1.85 17.31
CA GLU A 62 -35.59 -0.82 16.66
C GLU A 62 -35.47 -0.78 15.12
N GLN A 63 -34.44 -1.41 14.55
CA GLN A 63 -34.16 -1.48 13.10
C GLN A 63 -34.66 -2.78 12.45
N GLN A 64 -35.47 -3.55 13.17
CA GLN A 64 -36.06 -4.78 12.65
C GLN A 64 -37.02 -4.46 11.49
N LEU A 65 -36.48 -4.58 10.27
CA LEU A 65 -37.21 -4.71 8.99
C LEU A 65 -38.09 -3.51 8.58
N ALA A 66 -37.63 -2.28 8.77
CA ALA A 66 -38.39 -1.11 8.31
C ALA A 66 -37.56 -0.10 7.48
N THR A 67 -38.00 0.03 6.21
CA THR A 67 -37.79 1.12 5.23
C THR A 67 -36.43 1.25 4.55
N ASP A 68 -36.48 1.49 3.22
CA ASP A 68 -35.37 1.79 2.31
C ASP A 68 -34.62 3.11 2.62
N GLU A 69 -34.74 3.62 3.84
CA GLU A 69 -34.07 4.85 4.28
C GLU A 69 -32.67 4.53 4.83
N PRO A 70 -31.64 5.33 4.48
CA PRO A 70 -30.29 5.11 4.97
C PRO A 70 -30.23 5.33 6.49
N THR A 71 -30.31 4.24 7.24
CA THR A 71 -30.18 4.24 8.69
C THR A 71 -28.70 4.38 9.03
N THR A 72 -28.36 5.33 9.90
CA THR A 72 -27.01 5.45 10.46
C THR A 72 -26.80 4.29 11.43
N VAL A 73 -26.15 3.22 10.96
CA VAL A 73 -25.79 2.07 11.79
C VAL A 73 -24.68 2.51 12.76
N THR A 74 -25.01 2.60 14.04
CA THR A 74 -24.08 2.97 15.14
C THR A 74 -23.53 1.75 15.89
N GLY A 75 -23.87 0.53 15.47
CA GLY A 75 -23.37 -0.73 16.03
C GLY A 75 -22.05 -1.20 15.39
N ASN A 76 -21.24 -1.95 16.15
CA ASN A 76 -20.02 -2.62 15.67
C ASN A 76 -20.30 -3.84 14.77
N GLY A 77 -21.56 -4.09 14.40
CA GLY A 77 -21.95 -5.23 13.58
C GLY A 77 -21.46 -5.11 12.14
N THR A 78 -21.27 -6.25 11.48
CA THR A 78 -20.76 -6.30 10.10
C THR A 78 -21.89 -6.67 9.15
N GLY A 79 -22.36 -5.68 8.37
CA GLY A 79 -23.34 -5.90 7.30
C GLY A 79 -22.84 -6.91 6.26
N LYS A 80 -23.77 -7.67 5.66
CA LYS A 80 -23.49 -8.69 4.65
C LYS A 80 -24.41 -8.53 3.45
N MET A 81 -23.87 -8.81 2.27
CA MET A 81 -24.67 -8.82 1.04
C MET A 81 -25.20 -10.24 0.80
N PHE A 82 -26.49 -10.34 0.58
CA PHE A 82 -27.18 -11.56 0.19
C PHE A 82 -27.71 -11.43 -1.24
N GLY A 83 -27.73 -12.55 -1.96
CA GLY A 83 -28.29 -12.65 -3.29
C GLY A 83 -29.34 -13.75 -3.35
N VAL A 84 -30.39 -13.53 -4.14
CA VAL A 84 -31.39 -14.55 -4.49
C VAL A 84 -31.42 -14.74 -6.00
N LEU A 85 -31.59 -15.99 -6.44
CA LEU A 85 -31.76 -16.33 -7.84
C LEU A 85 -33.03 -17.15 -8.00
N LEU A 86 -34.00 -16.62 -8.75
CA LEU A 86 -35.20 -17.35 -9.13
C LEU A 86 -34.84 -18.51 -10.06
N VAL A 87 -35.27 -19.72 -9.72
CA VAL A 87 -34.99 -20.93 -10.49
C VAL A 87 -36.23 -21.81 -10.60
N ARG A 88 -36.26 -22.65 -11.63
CA ARG A 88 -37.21 -23.76 -11.75
C ARG A 88 -36.48 -25.07 -11.49
N SER A 89 -37.00 -25.88 -10.57
CA SER A 89 -36.44 -27.22 -10.29
C SER A 89 -36.61 -28.15 -11.48
N PRO A 90 -35.85 -29.27 -11.56
CA PRO A 90 -36.06 -30.30 -12.57
C PRO A 90 -37.48 -30.88 -12.58
N GLN A 91 -38.17 -30.84 -11.43
CA GLN A 91 -39.56 -31.26 -11.27
C GLN A 91 -40.57 -30.21 -11.73
N GLY A 92 -40.10 -29.04 -12.19
CA GLY A 92 -40.93 -27.95 -12.68
C GLY A 92 -41.40 -26.98 -11.62
N GLU A 93 -41.00 -27.14 -10.35
CA GLU A 93 -41.39 -26.26 -9.25
C GLU A 93 -40.64 -24.93 -9.31
N LEU A 94 -41.31 -23.82 -9.02
CA LEU A 94 -40.69 -22.51 -8.93
C LEU A 94 -40.18 -22.25 -7.50
N GLY A 95 -38.97 -21.73 -7.39
CA GLY A 95 -38.35 -21.39 -6.11
C GLY A 95 -37.11 -20.54 -6.32
N TYR A 96 -36.23 -20.49 -5.32
CA TYR A 96 -35.03 -19.66 -5.40
C TYR A 96 -33.83 -20.32 -4.72
N LEU A 97 -32.65 -19.89 -5.16
CA LEU A 97 -31.37 -20.16 -4.52
C LEU A 97 -30.94 -18.92 -3.75
N SER A 98 -30.24 -19.11 -2.63
CA SER A 98 -29.70 -18.01 -1.82
C SER A 98 -28.18 -18.10 -1.72
N ALA A 99 -27.50 -16.95 -1.73
CA ALA A 99 -26.06 -16.82 -1.60
C ALA A 99 -25.71 -15.64 -0.67
N PHE A 100 -24.50 -15.65 -0.12
CA PHE A 100 -23.96 -14.53 0.67
C PHE A 100 -22.50 -14.22 0.28
N SER A 101 -22.06 -12.99 0.57
CA SER A 101 -20.69 -12.56 0.30
C SER A 101 -19.70 -12.97 1.40
N GLY A 102 -18.61 -13.64 1.00
CA GLY A 102 -17.52 -14.04 1.89
C GLY A 102 -17.93 -15.12 2.87
N LYS A 103 -17.73 -14.86 4.18
CA LYS A 103 -18.06 -15.77 5.28
C LYS A 103 -19.09 -15.15 6.23
N ILE A 104 -19.91 -16.00 6.85
CA ILE A 104 -20.86 -15.64 7.91
C ILE A 104 -20.63 -16.61 9.07
N ALA A 105 -20.61 -16.11 10.32
CA ALA A 105 -20.35 -16.94 11.50
C ALA A 105 -19.08 -17.81 11.37
N GLU A 106 -18.02 -17.23 10.79
CA GLU A 106 -16.75 -17.90 10.47
C GLU A 106 -16.84 -19.10 9.52
N GLN A 107 -17.97 -19.26 8.82
CA GLN A 107 -18.25 -20.35 7.89
C GLN A 107 -18.50 -19.84 6.47
N ASN A 108 -17.97 -20.57 5.48
CA ASN A 108 -18.22 -20.35 4.05
C ASN A 108 -19.34 -21.25 3.51
N LEU A 109 -19.78 -22.23 4.30
CA LEU A 109 -20.80 -23.21 3.96
C LEU A 109 -21.86 -23.17 5.05
N LEU A 110 -23.07 -22.77 4.67
CA LEU A 110 -24.23 -22.77 5.56
C LEU A 110 -25.37 -23.55 4.89
N PRO A 111 -26.23 -24.23 5.65
CA PRO A 111 -27.41 -24.90 5.10
C PRO A 111 -28.28 -23.91 4.31
N ASN A 112 -28.91 -24.38 3.23
CA ASN A 112 -29.79 -23.60 2.34
C ASN A 112 -29.12 -22.45 1.56
N PHE A 113 -27.79 -22.32 1.65
CA PHE A 113 -27.02 -21.40 0.81
C PHE A 113 -26.20 -22.18 -0.21
N VAL A 114 -26.15 -21.66 -1.44
CA VAL A 114 -25.30 -22.24 -2.48
C VAL A 114 -23.84 -22.19 -2.02
N PRO A 115 -23.07 -23.27 -2.21
CA PRO A 115 -21.67 -23.28 -1.86
C PRO A 115 -20.92 -22.23 -2.69
N PRO A 116 -19.83 -21.66 -2.17
CA PRO A 116 -19.01 -20.77 -2.96
C PRO A 116 -18.50 -21.52 -4.19
N VAL A 117 -18.49 -20.83 -5.34
CA VAL A 117 -17.92 -21.36 -6.60
C VAL A 117 -16.44 -21.74 -6.40
N PHE A 118 -15.80 -21.11 -5.42
CA PHE A 118 -14.42 -21.33 -5.05
C PHE A 118 -14.30 -21.51 -3.53
N ASP A 119 -13.94 -22.71 -3.10
CA ASP A 119 -13.62 -22.94 -1.69
C ASP A 119 -12.19 -22.44 -1.41
N MET A 120 -12.08 -21.21 -0.90
CA MET A 120 -10.79 -20.64 -0.48
C MET A 120 -10.08 -21.45 0.61
N LEU A 121 -10.77 -22.43 1.23
CA LEU A 121 -10.23 -23.33 2.26
C LEU A 121 -9.97 -24.75 1.74
N ALA A 122 -10.34 -25.08 0.50
CA ALA A 122 -9.96 -26.35 -0.10
C ALA A 122 -8.44 -26.37 -0.33
N GLU A 123 -7.81 -27.44 0.14
CA GLU A 123 -6.36 -27.61 0.38
C GLU A 123 -5.43 -27.41 -0.84
N GLU A 124 -5.93 -27.03 -2.02
CA GLU A 124 -5.18 -26.95 -3.27
C GLU A 124 -5.16 -25.56 -3.93
N CYS A 125 -5.23 -24.47 -3.15
CA CYS A 125 -5.11 -23.13 -3.72
C CYS A 125 -3.67 -22.63 -3.78
N PHE A 126 -3.13 -22.61 -5.01
CA PHE A 126 -2.06 -21.76 -5.57
C PHE A 126 -1.71 -20.48 -4.80
N PHE A 127 -2.72 -19.82 -4.18
CA PHE A 127 -2.58 -18.62 -3.36
C PHE A 127 -1.70 -18.75 -2.11
N ARG A 128 -1.64 -19.92 -1.46
CA ARG A 128 -0.83 -20.06 -0.23
C ARG A 128 0.66 -19.86 -0.50
N THR A 129 1.14 -20.50 -1.57
CA THR A 129 2.55 -20.42 -1.97
C THR A 129 2.92 -19.02 -2.46
N GLU A 130 2.11 -18.42 -3.35
CA GLU A 130 2.39 -17.05 -3.83
C GLU A 130 2.30 -16.02 -2.70
N LEU A 131 1.36 -16.15 -1.77
CA LEU A 131 1.22 -15.23 -0.64
C LEU A 131 2.38 -15.37 0.36
N GLU A 132 2.88 -16.59 0.58
CA GLU A 132 4.08 -16.84 1.39
C GLU A 132 5.31 -16.20 0.75
N GLU A 133 5.49 -16.31 -0.57
CA GLU A 133 6.57 -15.65 -1.30
C GLU A 133 6.48 -14.12 -1.20
N ILE A 134 5.29 -13.54 -1.40
CA ILE A 134 5.05 -12.10 -1.27
C ILE A 134 5.33 -11.63 0.16
N THR A 135 4.89 -12.40 1.16
CA THR A 135 5.09 -12.08 2.57
C THR A 135 6.57 -12.14 2.94
N ALA A 136 7.29 -13.18 2.49
CA ALA A 136 8.72 -13.31 2.70
C ALA A 136 9.50 -12.14 2.07
N LEU A 137 9.13 -11.75 0.83
CA LEU A 137 9.73 -10.60 0.15
C LEU A 137 9.47 -9.29 0.92
N ASN A 138 8.22 -9.06 1.34
CA ASN A 138 7.86 -7.88 2.12
C ASN A 138 8.61 -7.80 3.46
N SER A 139 8.81 -8.93 4.14
CA SER A 139 9.61 -9.01 5.36
C SER A 139 11.08 -8.64 5.09
N GLN A 140 11.67 -9.12 4.00
CA GLN A 140 13.04 -8.77 3.61
C GLN A 140 13.17 -7.28 3.30
N VAL A 141 12.26 -6.72 2.51
CA VAL A 141 12.23 -5.29 2.19
C VAL A 141 12.16 -4.47 3.48
N LYS A 142 11.23 -4.81 4.39
CA LYS A 142 11.07 -4.10 5.67
C LYS A 142 12.34 -4.15 6.51
N ALA A 143 13.01 -5.30 6.58
CA ALA A 143 14.26 -5.45 7.32
C ALA A 143 15.41 -4.62 6.70
N LEU A 144 15.55 -4.62 5.38
CA LEU A 144 16.57 -3.85 4.67
C LEU A 144 16.33 -2.34 4.78
N THR A 145 15.08 -1.89 4.66
CA THR A 145 14.70 -0.48 4.81
C THR A 145 14.89 0.02 6.24
N ALA A 146 14.71 -0.83 7.24
CA ALA A 146 14.94 -0.50 8.64
C ALA A 146 16.42 -0.54 9.07
N ASN A 147 17.35 -0.81 8.14
CA ASN A 147 18.77 -0.92 8.47
C ASN A 147 19.34 0.45 8.91
N PRO A 148 19.75 0.61 10.18
CA PRO A 148 20.22 1.89 10.71
C PRO A 148 21.51 2.38 10.05
N LEU A 149 22.31 1.47 9.48
CA LEU A 149 23.57 1.81 8.79
C LEU A 149 23.33 2.67 7.54
N VAL A 150 22.15 2.57 6.90
CA VAL A 150 21.84 3.38 5.71
C VAL A 150 21.80 4.86 6.09
N ALA A 151 21.12 5.20 7.18
CA ALA A 151 21.03 6.56 7.66
C ALA A 151 22.40 7.08 8.14
N GLU A 152 23.12 6.25 8.91
CA GLU A 152 24.45 6.58 9.42
C GLU A 152 25.45 6.86 8.29
N LEU A 153 25.60 5.94 7.33
CA LEU A 153 26.55 6.09 6.23
C LEU A 153 26.17 7.24 5.30
N THR A 154 24.88 7.50 5.09
CA THR A 154 24.42 8.66 4.31
C THR A 154 24.83 9.97 4.99
N GLN A 155 24.66 10.05 6.30
CA GLN A 155 25.07 11.22 7.08
C GLN A 155 26.59 11.41 7.08
N GLN A 156 27.36 10.32 7.28
CA GLN A 156 28.82 10.36 7.23
C GLN A 156 29.31 10.81 5.86
N LEU A 157 28.73 10.29 4.77
CA LEU A 157 29.06 10.68 3.42
C LEU A 157 28.76 12.16 3.15
N ALA A 158 27.62 12.66 3.65
CA ALA A 158 27.29 14.09 3.56
C ALA A 158 28.31 14.95 4.33
N GLN A 159 28.70 14.52 5.53
CA GLN A 159 29.71 15.22 6.33
C GLN A 159 31.06 15.25 5.62
N TYR A 160 31.57 14.11 5.14
CA TYR A 160 32.84 14.05 4.42
C TYR A 160 32.84 14.90 3.15
N LYS A 161 31.73 14.96 2.43
CA LYS A 161 31.58 15.85 1.27
C LYS A 161 31.65 17.33 1.68
N ALA A 162 30.96 17.71 2.76
CA ALA A 162 30.98 19.08 3.26
C ALA A 162 32.38 19.47 3.76
N ASP A 163 33.06 18.61 4.51
CA ASP A 163 34.40 18.82 5.02
C ASP A 163 35.41 18.98 3.86
N TYR A 164 35.31 18.13 2.85
CA TYR A 164 36.16 18.22 1.66
C TYR A 164 35.95 19.55 0.92
N GLN A 165 34.69 19.96 0.71
CA GLN A 165 34.36 21.23 0.06
C GLN A 165 34.88 22.43 0.86
N ALA A 166 34.74 22.41 2.18
CA ALA A 166 35.24 23.46 3.06
C ALA A 166 36.78 23.55 3.02
N GLN A 167 37.47 22.41 3.08
CA GLN A 167 38.92 22.36 2.96
C GLN A 167 39.40 22.85 1.59
N GLU A 168 38.72 22.47 0.50
CA GLU A 168 39.04 22.95 -0.84
C GLU A 168 38.89 24.48 -0.95
N ALA A 169 37.79 25.03 -0.42
CA ALA A 169 37.55 26.47 -0.39
C ALA A 169 38.60 27.21 0.44
N GLN A 170 38.94 26.70 1.63
CA GLN A 170 39.96 27.28 2.50
C GLN A 170 41.34 27.27 1.82
N GLN A 171 41.71 26.17 1.17
CA GLN A 171 42.98 26.08 0.44
C GLN A 171 43.01 27.06 -0.75
N ARG A 172 41.90 27.20 -1.50
CA ARG A 172 41.79 28.19 -2.57
C ARG A 172 41.96 29.61 -2.05
N GLN A 173 41.33 29.95 -0.92
CA GLN A 173 41.45 31.27 -0.31
C GLN A 173 42.89 31.54 0.15
N ALA A 174 43.51 30.59 0.86
CA ALA A 174 44.90 30.71 1.29
C ALA A 174 45.87 30.94 0.12
N MET A 175 45.63 30.32 -1.04
CA MET A 175 46.42 30.54 -2.25
C MET A 175 46.25 31.95 -2.84
N ILE A 176 45.02 32.50 -2.78
CA ILE A 176 44.73 33.87 -3.23
C ILE A 176 45.45 34.86 -2.30
N ASP A 177 45.28 34.69 -0.99
CA ASP A 177 45.87 35.57 0.02
C ASP A 177 47.39 35.52 -0.01
N GLY A 178 47.97 34.32 -0.11
CA GLY A 178 49.42 34.12 -0.24
C GLY A 178 49.98 34.78 -1.50
N ARG A 179 49.27 34.69 -2.64
CA ARG A 179 49.67 35.38 -3.87
C ARG A 179 49.62 36.91 -3.71
N ALA A 180 48.58 37.43 -3.06
CA ALA A 180 48.43 38.87 -2.81
C ALA A 180 49.53 39.39 -1.87
N ALA A 181 49.80 38.68 -0.76
CA ALA A 181 50.85 39.01 0.19
C ALA A 181 52.24 39.04 -0.47
N ARG A 182 52.58 38.01 -1.27
CA ARG A 182 53.84 37.99 -2.02
C ARG A 182 53.95 39.13 -3.03
N LYS A 183 52.85 39.50 -3.69
CA LYS A 183 52.85 40.64 -4.62
C LYS A 183 53.16 41.95 -3.88
N LEU A 184 52.56 42.15 -2.70
CA LEU A 184 52.83 43.32 -1.86
C LEU A 184 54.27 43.35 -1.36
N GLN A 185 54.79 42.21 -0.87
CA GLN A 185 56.16 42.09 -0.40
C GLN A 185 57.19 42.38 -1.51
N ARG A 186 56.95 41.91 -2.74
CA ARG A 186 57.79 42.26 -3.90
C ARG A 186 57.81 43.76 -4.17
N GLN A 187 56.63 44.39 -4.21
CA GLN A 187 56.53 45.84 -4.42
C GLN A 187 57.24 46.65 -3.33
N GLN A 188 57.13 46.24 -2.07
CA GLN A 188 57.81 46.90 -0.96
C GLN A 188 59.33 46.70 -1.05
N ALA A 189 59.80 45.48 -1.36
CA ALA A 189 61.22 45.19 -1.52
C ALA A 189 61.82 45.98 -2.69
N ASP A 190 61.14 46.06 -3.84
CA ASP A 190 61.57 46.85 -5.00
C ASP A 190 61.70 48.35 -4.68
N GLN A 191 60.93 48.86 -3.70
CA GLN A 191 60.96 50.27 -3.29
C GLN A 191 62.00 50.57 -2.20
N THR A 192 62.41 49.57 -1.41
CA THR A 192 63.19 49.79 -0.17
C THR A 192 64.57 49.12 -0.18
N LEU A 193 64.79 48.13 -1.06
CA LEU A 193 66.01 47.33 -1.12
C LEU A 193 66.65 47.42 -2.51
N GLY A 194 67.95 47.14 -2.59
CA GLY A 194 68.70 47.11 -3.84
C GLY A 194 69.78 46.02 -3.87
N GLY A 195 70.29 45.71 -5.07
CA GLY A 195 71.40 44.80 -5.24
C GLY A 195 71.11 43.37 -4.76
N GLN A 196 72.02 42.82 -3.94
CA GLN A 196 71.94 41.42 -3.48
C GLN A 196 70.80 41.16 -2.49
N GLU A 197 70.43 42.14 -1.67
CA GLU A 197 69.35 41.99 -0.69
C GLU A 197 67.99 41.85 -1.38
N LEU A 198 67.75 42.62 -2.43
CA LEU A 198 66.56 42.49 -3.26
C LEU A 198 66.48 41.12 -3.94
N ALA A 199 67.60 40.65 -4.50
CA ALA A 199 67.67 39.33 -5.14
C ALA A 199 67.37 38.18 -4.17
N ALA A 200 67.86 38.26 -2.93
CA ALA A 200 67.60 37.27 -1.89
C ALA A 200 66.11 37.20 -1.50
N VAL A 201 65.44 38.35 -1.35
CA VAL A 201 64.00 38.40 -1.04
C VAL A 201 63.17 37.83 -2.19
N VAL A 202 63.49 38.18 -3.44
CA VAL A 202 62.75 37.67 -4.60
C VAL A 202 62.88 36.14 -4.74
N ASP A 203 64.07 35.59 -4.49
CA ASP A 203 64.32 34.14 -4.49
C ASP A 203 63.54 33.41 -3.38
N ASP A 204 63.50 33.98 -2.17
CA ASP A 204 62.71 33.41 -1.07
C ASP A 204 61.20 33.39 -1.40
N LEU A 205 60.66 34.48 -1.92
CA LEU A 205 59.25 34.55 -2.35
C LEU A 205 58.94 33.57 -3.49
N ALA A 206 59.91 33.26 -4.36
CA ALA A 206 59.77 32.23 -5.38
C ALA A 206 59.72 30.82 -4.76
N LYS A 207 60.59 30.53 -3.79
CA LYS A 207 60.58 29.26 -3.03
C LYS A 207 59.27 29.05 -2.28
N GLN A 208 58.74 30.09 -1.63
CA GLN A 208 57.44 30.06 -0.97
C GLN A 208 56.30 29.69 -1.95
N SER A 209 56.29 30.29 -3.14
CA SER A 209 55.30 29.98 -4.18
C SER A 209 55.35 28.51 -4.64
N VAL A 210 56.55 27.93 -4.74
CA VAL A 210 56.72 26.52 -5.14
C VAL A 210 56.25 25.59 -4.01
N ALA A 211 56.57 25.91 -2.75
CA ALA A 211 56.17 25.13 -1.60
C ALA A 211 54.63 25.05 -1.45
N GLU A 212 53.92 26.16 -1.62
CA GLU A 212 52.45 26.20 -1.59
C GLU A 212 51.80 25.39 -2.72
N LYS A 213 52.37 25.46 -3.93
CA LYS A 213 51.88 24.69 -5.08
C LYS A 213 52.07 23.17 -4.90
N LYS A 214 53.10 22.75 -4.15
CA LYS A 214 53.30 21.34 -3.80
C LYS A 214 52.33 20.85 -2.72
N ARG A 215 52.03 21.68 -1.72
CA ARG A 215 51.05 21.35 -0.66
C ARG A 215 49.62 21.16 -1.17
N THR A 216 49.30 21.67 -2.36
CA THR A 216 47.97 21.59 -2.99
C THR A 216 47.80 20.47 -4.01
N GLN A 217 48.85 19.68 -4.29
CA GLN A 217 48.72 18.43 -5.06
C GLN A 217 48.17 17.32 -4.17
N VAL A 218 46.87 17.37 -3.88
CA VAL A 218 46.14 16.21 -3.34
C VAL A 218 45.67 15.36 -4.52
N PRO A 219 45.84 14.03 -4.52
CA PRO A 219 45.29 13.18 -5.57
C PRO A 219 43.77 13.39 -5.64
N LYS A 220 43.28 13.88 -6.78
CA LYS A 220 41.84 13.98 -7.03
C LYS A 220 41.26 12.57 -7.05
N ILE A 221 40.67 12.13 -5.95
CA ILE A 221 39.86 10.92 -5.93
C ILE A 221 38.61 11.23 -6.77
N ARG A 222 38.57 10.66 -7.97
CA ARG A 222 37.43 10.79 -8.89
C ARG A 222 36.29 9.94 -8.31
N MET A 223 35.47 10.55 -7.47
CA MET A 223 34.21 9.95 -7.01
C MET A 223 33.21 10.10 -8.18
N GLY A 224 33.15 9.06 -9.01
CA GLY A 224 32.15 8.90 -10.08
C GLY A 224 30.85 8.30 -9.55
#